data_AF-A0A838DQN8-F1
#
_entry.id   AF-A0A838DQN8-F1
#
_cell.length_a   1.000
_cell.length_b   1.000
_cell.length_c   1.000
_cell.angle_alpha   90.00
_cell.angle_beta   90.00
_cell.angle_gamma   90.00
#
_symmetry.space_group_name_H-M   'P 1'
#
loop_
_entity.id
_entity.type
_entity.pdbx_description
1 polymer ?
#
loop_
_entity_poly.entity_id
_entity_poly.type
_entity_poly.pdbx_seq_one_letter_code
_entity_poly.pdbx_strand_id
1 'polypeptide(L)'
;MLNINAIKEYACTLGFDSVRITSAGAFPEAERAIKERIAQGLMAGLPWFTAERAEVSCYPDALLPEAQSIIALAMFYLSEQPAEQTDDVPRGRISRYAWGDDYHDVMERKLDVLDEWLVARGGRQRCYVDTGPVLERDFAALAGAGWHGKSTMLIHPRLGTWFFLAELLTTLALTPDAAQPDRCG
;
A
#
# COMPACT_ATOMS: atom_id res chain seq x y z
N MET A 1 -1.87 4.29 25.56
CA MET A 1 -1.93 3.85 24.16
C MET A 1 -2.30 5.05 23.30
N LEU A 2 -1.61 5.24 22.18
CA LEU A 2 -1.94 6.31 21.24
C LEU A 2 -3.35 6.07 20.66
N ASN A 3 -4.17 7.11 20.56
CA ASN A 3 -5.53 6.98 20.03
C ASN A 3 -5.48 6.80 18.51
N ILE A 4 -5.90 5.63 18.01
CA ILE A 4 -5.89 5.33 16.57
C ILE A 4 -6.77 6.28 15.75
N ASN A 5 -7.84 6.84 16.34
CA ASN A 5 -8.71 7.78 15.64
C ASN A 5 -7.97 9.09 15.36
N ALA A 6 -7.13 9.56 16.29
CA ALA A 6 -6.33 10.76 16.07
C ALA A 6 -5.32 10.59 14.94
N ILE A 7 -4.74 9.38 14.79
CA ILE A 7 -3.85 9.04 13.67
C ILE A 7 -4.63 9.09 12.34
N LYS A 8 -5.79 8.42 12.30
CA LYS A 8 -6.65 8.37 11.12
C LYS A 8 -7.12 9.75 10.69
N GLU A 9 -7.62 10.54 11.63
CA GLU A 9 -8.08 11.91 11.40
C GLU A 9 -6.93 12.78 10.88
N TYR A 10 -5.75 12.71 11.50
CA TYR A 10 -4.60 13.48 11.06
C TYR A 10 -4.15 13.09 9.65
N ALA A 11 -3.99 11.80 9.36
CA ALA A 11 -3.65 11.32 8.01
C ALA A 11 -4.71 11.72 6.97
N CYS A 12 -6.00 11.72 7.32
CA CYS A 12 -7.05 12.25 6.43
C CYS A 12 -6.85 13.74 6.13
N THR A 13 -6.42 14.56 7.11
CA THR A 13 -6.11 15.99 6.85
C THR A 13 -4.93 16.19 5.89
N LEU A 14 -4.04 15.21 5.79
CA LEU A 14 -2.93 15.21 4.82
C LEU A 14 -3.38 14.78 3.42
N GLY A 15 -4.61 14.31 3.25
CA GLY A 15 -5.22 13.94 1.97
C GLY A 15 -5.21 12.44 1.68
N PHE A 16 -5.07 11.57 2.69
CA PHE A 16 -5.32 10.14 2.53
C PHE A 16 -6.82 9.83 2.69
N ASP A 17 -7.42 9.10 1.75
CA ASP A 17 -8.85 8.80 1.70
C ASP A 17 -9.26 7.58 2.53
N SER A 18 -8.29 6.72 2.85
CA SER A 18 -8.45 5.60 3.76
C SER A 18 -7.18 5.42 4.59
N VAL A 19 -7.37 5.18 5.89
CA VAL A 19 -6.31 4.95 6.86
C VAL A 19 -6.71 3.73 7.69
N ARG A 20 -5.94 2.66 7.57
CA ARG A 20 -6.23 1.37 8.18
C ARG A 20 -5.02 0.85 8.94
N ILE A 21 -5.25 0.08 9.99
CA ILE A 21 -4.20 -0.40 10.87
C ILE A 21 -4.26 -1.92 10.94
N THR A 22 -3.10 -2.57 10.85
CA THR A 22 -2.94 -4.00 11.13
C THR A 22 -1.73 -4.26 12.02
N SER A 23 -1.61 -5.47 12.56
CA SER A 23 -0.39 -5.93 13.20
C SER A 23 0.74 -6.13 12.18
N ALA A 24 1.99 -5.98 12.62
CA ALA A 24 3.18 -6.26 11.83
C ALA A 24 3.51 -7.77 11.79
N GLY A 25 2.55 -8.58 11.34
CA GLY A 25 2.72 -10.04 11.20
C GLY A 25 3.48 -10.44 9.95
N ALA A 26 4.19 -11.57 10.00
CA ALA A 26 4.87 -12.14 8.84
C ALA A 26 3.92 -12.93 7.92
N PHE A 27 4.30 -13.07 6.65
CA PHE A 27 3.57 -13.83 5.63
C PHE A 27 4.39 -15.00 5.06
N PRO A 28 4.65 -16.07 5.84
CA PRO A 28 5.48 -17.20 5.38
C PRO A 28 4.85 -17.94 4.18
N GLU A 29 3.52 -18.00 4.09
CA GLU A 29 2.85 -18.59 2.92
C GLU A 29 3.06 -17.76 1.66
N ALA A 30 3.09 -16.43 1.77
CA ALA A 30 3.35 -15.54 0.65
C ALA A 30 4.81 -15.68 0.17
N GLU A 31 5.76 -15.78 1.11
CA GLU A 31 7.17 -16.02 0.79
C GLU A 31 7.34 -17.29 -0.05
N ARG A 32 6.76 -18.40 0.41
CA ARG A 32 6.78 -19.68 -0.31
C ARG A 32 6.16 -19.54 -1.70
N ALA A 33 4.99 -18.92 -1.81
CA ALA A 33 4.30 -18.74 -3.09
C ALA A 33 5.10 -17.86 -4.06
N ILE A 34 5.77 -16.80 -3.57
CA ILE A 34 6.64 -15.96 -4.38
C ILE A 34 7.83 -16.77 -4.91
N LYS A 35 8.52 -17.50 -4.04
CA LYS A 35 9.67 -18.35 -4.42
C LYS A 35 9.26 -19.41 -5.45
N GLU A 36 8.12 -20.05 -5.28
CA GLU A 36 7.57 -21.02 -6.24
C GLU A 36 7.27 -20.36 -7.59
N ARG A 37 6.64 -19.18 -7.61
CA ARG A 37 6.34 -18.44 -8.85
C ARG A 37 7.59 -17.99 -9.58
N ILE A 38 8.63 -17.56 -8.86
CA ILE A 38 9.94 -17.23 -9.44
C ILE A 38 10.57 -18.48 -10.07
N ALA A 39 10.58 -19.61 -9.37
CA ALA A 39 11.13 -20.87 -9.88
C ALA A 39 10.40 -21.38 -11.14
N GLN A 40 9.10 -21.07 -11.27
CA GLN A 40 8.30 -21.38 -12.47
C GLN A 40 8.52 -20.40 -13.64
N GLY A 41 9.34 -19.36 -13.47
CA GLY A 41 9.57 -18.34 -14.49
C GLY A 41 8.42 -17.34 -14.66
N LEU A 42 7.43 -17.34 -13.75
CA LEU A 42 6.26 -16.45 -13.83
C LEU A 42 6.60 -14.97 -13.53
N MET A 43 7.81 -14.73 -13.03
CA MET A 43 8.35 -13.39 -12.75
C MET A 43 9.51 -13.04 -13.70
N ALA A 44 9.67 -13.77 -14.81
CA ALA A 44 10.70 -13.49 -15.79
C ALA A 44 10.56 -12.07 -16.36
N GLY A 45 11.68 -11.34 -16.45
CA GLY A 45 11.72 -9.94 -16.87
C GLY A 45 11.63 -8.92 -15.74
N LEU A 46 11.48 -9.37 -14.48
CA LEU A 46 11.52 -8.52 -13.29
C LEU A 46 12.81 -8.77 -12.49
N PRO A 47 13.98 -8.21 -12.91
CA PRO A 47 15.27 -8.50 -12.28
C PRO A 47 15.34 -8.08 -10.80
N TRP A 48 14.44 -7.20 -10.38
CA TRP A 48 14.33 -6.71 -9.00
C TRP A 48 13.46 -7.61 -8.10
N PHE A 49 12.68 -8.54 -8.66
CA PHE A 49 11.76 -9.40 -7.91
C PHE A 49 12.38 -10.78 -7.67
N THR A 50 13.26 -10.86 -6.67
CA THR A 50 14.07 -12.05 -6.38
C THR A 50 13.57 -12.84 -5.17
N ALA A 51 14.07 -14.07 -5.01
CA ALA A 51 13.74 -14.92 -3.87
C ALA A 51 14.24 -14.32 -2.53
N GLU A 52 15.40 -13.66 -2.56
CA GLU A 52 15.98 -12.95 -1.42
C GLU A 52 15.13 -11.72 -1.06
N ARG A 53 14.58 -11.02 -2.06
CA ARG A 53 13.64 -9.92 -1.80
C ARG A 53 12.38 -10.42 -1.07
N ALA A 54 11.90 -11.63 -1.38
CA ALA A 54 10.76 -12.23 -0.68
C ALA A 54 11.06 -12.49 0.81
N GLU A 55 12.27 -12.92 1.16
CA GLU A 55 12.71 -13.14 2.55
C GLU A 55 12.67 -11.86 3.40
N VAL A 56 12.79 -10.70 2.76
CA VAL A 56 12.66 -9.40 3.42
C VAL A 56 11.22 -8.89 3.36
N SER A 57 10.55 -9.03 2.21
CA SER A 57 9.23 -8.42 1.98
C SER A 57 8.12 -9.03 2.82
N CYS A 58 8.26 -10.31 3.19
CA CYS A 58 7.26 -11.04 3.96
C CYS A 58 7.42 -10.87 5.48
N TYR A 59 8.43 -10.14 5.94
CA TYR A 59 8.85 -10.08 7.34
C TYR A 59 9.05 -8.61 7.78
N PRO A 60 8.05 -7.97 8.40
CA PRO A 60 8.14 -6.56 8.82
C PRO A 60 9.32 -6.24 9.74
N ASP A 61 9.73 -7.18 10.58
CA ASP A 61 10.88 -7.06 11.47
C ASP A 61 12.22 -6.97 10.74
N ALA A 62 12.32 -7.56 9.53
CA ALA A 62 13.48 -7.40 8.66
C ALA A 62 13.60 -5.97 8.08
N LEU A 63 12.49 -5.24 7.99
CA LEU A 63 12.41 -3.88 7.47
C LEU A 63 12.53 -2.81 8.56
N LEU A 64 11.90 -3.08 9.70
CA LEU A 64 11.91 -2.24 10.88
C LEU A 64 11.98 -3.15 12.12
N PRO A 65 13.15 -3.25 12.78
CA PRO A 65 13.26 -3.99 14.02
C PRO A 65 12.25 -3.49 15.06
N GLU A 66 11.60 -4.43 15.75
CA GLU A 66 10.53 -4.16 16.73
C GLU A 66 9.24 -3.55 16.14
N ALA A 67 9.01 -3.69 14.82
CA ALA A 67 7.72 -3.34 14.22
C ALA A 67 6.56 -4.07 14.94
N GLN A 68 5.55 -3.32 15.35
CA GLN A 68 4.37 -3.84 16.05
C GLN A 68 3.08 -3.65 15.26
N SER A 69 3.01 -2.60 14.44
CA SER A 69 1.83 -2.28 13.65
C SER A 69 2.22 -1.71 12.30
N ILE A 70 1.27 -1.76 11.37
CA ILE A 70 1.39 -1.20 10.03
C ILE A 70 0.18 -0.31 9.81
N ILE A 71 0.43 0.92 9.35
CA ILE A 71 -0.60 1.86 8.91
C ILE A 71 -0.64 1.78 7.38
N ALA A 72 -1.71 1.19 6.85
CA ALA A 72 -2.00 1.14 5.42
C ALA A 72 -2.83 2.37 5.03
N LEU A 73 -2.32 3.13 4.07
CA LEU A 73 -2.87 4.38 3.59
C LEU A 73 -3.31 4.22 2.14
N ALA A 74 -4.41 4.86 1.77
CA ALA A 74 -4.87 4.89 0.39
C ALA A 74 -5.18 6.31 -0.05
N MET A 75 -4.85 6.63 -1.30
CA MET A 75 -5.18 7.92 -1.92
C MET A 75 -5.89 7.70 -3.25
N PHE A 76 -7.09 8.26 -3.38
CA PHE A 76 -7.95 8.16 -4.55
C PHE A 76 -7.38 8.97 -5.71
N TYR A 77 -7.36 8.40 -6.91
CA TYR A 77 -6.78 9.06 -8.09
C TYR A 77 -7.70 9.11 -9.31
N LEU A 78 -8.95 8.64 -9.23
CA LEU A 78 -9.83 8.68 -10.40
C LEU A 78 -10.16 10.14 -10.76
N SER A 79 -9.64 10.57 -11.91
CA SER A 79 -9.88 11.87 -12.50
C SER A 79 -10.98 11.82 -13.57
N GLU A 80 -11.51 12.98 -13.95
CA GLU A 80 -12.39 13.08 -15.12
C GLU A 80 -11.63 12.70 -16.40
N GLN A 81 -12.32 12.08 -17.36
CA GLN A 81 -11.71 11.79 -18.64
C GLN A 81 -11.58 13.08 -19.45
N PRO A 82 -10.39 13.41 -19.99
CA PRO A 82 -10.25 14.52 -20.91
C PRO A 82 -11.15 14.33 -22.13
N ALA A 83 -11.65 15.43 -22.68
CA ALA A 83 -12.40 15.40 -23.93
C ALA A 83 -11.57 14.72 -25.03
N GLU A 84 -12.19 13.81 -25.78
CA GLU A 84 -11.53 13.17 -26.92
C GLU A 84 -11.30 14.20 -28.01
N GLN A 85 -10.07 14.22 -28.56
CA GLN A 85 -9.77 15.03 -29.73
C GLN A 85 -10.31 14.32 -30.97
N THR A 86 -11.07 15.05 -31.78
CA THR A 86 -11.79 14.53 -32.96
C THR A 86 -11.07 14.76 -34.28
N ASP A 87 -9.74 14.92 -34.24
CA ASP A 87 -8.91 15.06 -35.45
C ASP A 87 -8.43 13.69 -35.96
N ASP A 88 -7.87 13.66 -37.18
CA ASP A 88 -7.38 12.43 -37.83
C ASP A 88 -6.00 11.96 -37.30
N VAL A 89 -5.52 12.47 -36.16
CA VAL A 89 -4.21 12.10 -35.61
C VAL A 89 -4.35 10.91 -34.64
N PRO A 90 -3.71 9.76 -34.92
CA PRO A 90 -3.75 8.62 -34.00
C PRO A 90 -3.08 8.93 -32.66
N ARG A 91 -3.75 8.60 -31.56
CA ARG A 91 -3.22 8.76 -30.19
C ARG A 91 -3.41 7.48 -29.37
N GLY A 92 -2.37 7.12 -28.61
CA GLY A 92 -2.47 6.10 -27.57
C GLY A 92 -3.10 6.65 -26.28
N ARG A 93 -3.53 5.76 -25.40
CA ARG A 93 -3.95 6.12 -24.03
C ARG A 93 -2.96 5.57 -23.04
N ILE A 94 -2.64 6.39 -22.04
CA ILE A 94 -1.85 5.99 -20.87
C ILE A 94 -2.82 5.70 -19.73
N SER A 95 -2.50 4.71 -18.90
CA SER A 95 -3.32 4.39 -17.73
C SER A 95 -3.45 5.59 -16.79
N ARG A 96 -4.60 5.72 -16.12
CA ARG A 96 -4.93 6.87 -15.27
C ARG A 96 -4.01 7.04 -14.06
N TYR A 97 -3.37 5.96 -13.61
CA TYR A 97 -2.43 6.03 -12.48
C TYR A 97 -1.16 6.85 -12.82
N ALA A 98 -0.88 7.05 -14.11
CA ALA A 98 0.26 7.83 -14.58
C ALA A 98 -0.16 9.21 -15.13
N TRP A 99 -1.32 9.72 -14.71
CA TRP A 99 -1.78 11.06 -15.08
C TRP A 99 -1.45 12.06 -13.97
N GLY A 100 -0.93 13.22 -14.33
CA GLY A 100 -0.55 14.27 -13.38
C GLY A 100 0.88 14.11 -12.87
N ASP A 101 1.12 14.59 -11.65
CA ASP A 101 2.40 14.43 -10.97
C ASP A 101 2.62 12.97 -10.56
N ASP A 102 3.88 12.56 -10.40
CA ASP A 102 4.22 11.21 -9.93
C ASP A 102 3.63 10.98 -8.52
N TYR A 103 2.85 9.91 -8.37
CA TYR A 103 2.19 9.62 -7.10
C TYR A 103 3.21 9.33 -5.99
N HIS A 104 4.40 8.83 -6.33
CA HIS A 104 5.49 8.64 -5.37
C HIS A 104 5.81 9.95 -4.67
N ASP A 105 6.17 10.98 -5.44
CA ASP A 105 6.50 12.31 -4.91
C ASP A 105 5.35 12.94 -4.11
N VAL A 106 4.10 12.75 -4.57
CA VAL A 106 2.92 13.30 -3.90
C VAL A 106 2.68 12.61 -2.56
N MET A 107 2.77 11.29 -2.51
CA MET A 107 2.49 10.50 -1.30
C MET A 107 3.65 10.57 -0.30
N GLU A 108 4.90 10.51 -0.75
CA GLU A 108 6.08 10.62 0.10
C GLU A 108 6.08 11.93 0.90
N ARG A 109 5.83 13.08 0.25
CA ARG A 109 5.73 14.37 0.97
C ARG A 109 4.67 14.38 2.08
N LYS A 110 3.57 13.63 1.92
CA LYS A 110 2.51 13.52 2.93
C LYS A 110 2.87 12.50 4.01
N LEU A 111 3.55 11.42 3.62
CA LEU A 111 4.08 10.43 4.55
C LEU A 111 5.13 11.03 5.46
N ASP A 112 6.03 11.87 4.98
CA ASP A 112 7.06 12.53 5.79
C ASP A 112 6.42 13.35 6.92
N VAL A 113 5.35 14.09 6.62
CA VAL A 113 4.61 14.87 7.63
C VAL A 113 3.91 13.95 8.65
N LEU A 114 3.34 12.83 8.19
CA LEU A 114 2.73 11.84 9.09
C LEU A 114 3.78 11.14 9.97
N ASP A 115 4.93 10.83 9.39
CA ASP A 115 6.07 10.21 10.05
C ASP A 115 6.56 11.09 11.20
N GLU A 116 6.92 12.34 10.92
CA GLU A 116 7.36 13.32 11.93
C GLU A 116 6.35 13.45 13.08
N TRP A 117 5.06 13.43 12.74
CA TRP A 117 3.98 13.51 13.73
C TRP A 117 3.93 12.26 14.64
N LEU A 118 4.21 11.06 14.11
CA LEU A 118 4.27 9.82 14.87
C LEU A 118 5.58 9.69 15.67
N VAL A 119 6.69 10.18 15.15
CA VAL A 119 7.98 10.29 15.86
C VAL A 119 7.82 11.13 17.12
N ALA A 120 7.13 12.29 17.03
CA ALA A 120 6.81 13.13 18.18
C ALA A 120 5.94 12.43 19.26
N ARG A 121 5.39 11.25 18.94
CA ARG A 121 4.57 10.40 19.83
C ARG A 121 5.29 9.12 20.26
N GLY A 122 6.61 9.05 20.04
CA GLY A 122 7.47 7.96 20.51
C GLY A 122 7.53 6.77 19.56
N GLY A 123 7.02 6.90 18.35
CA GLY A 123 7.15 5.87 17.33
C GLY A 123 8.48 5.95 16.60
N ARG A 124 8.91 4.82 16.03
CA ARG A 124 9.88 4.79 14.94
C ARG A 124 9.20 4.13 13.75
N GLN A 125 9.45 4.65 12.57
CA GLN A 125 8.74 4.25 11.38
C GLN A 125 9.68 3.85 10.25
N ARG A 126 9.12 3.10 9.31
CA ARG A 126 9.68 2.88 7.99
C ARG A 126 8.55 3.01 6.97
N CYS A 127 8.63 4.03 6.14
CA CYS A 127 7.61 4.39 5.15
C CYS A 127 7.95 3.84 3.77
N TYR A 128 6.94 3.42 3.02
CA TYR A 128 7.06 2.96 1.64
C TYR A 128 5.89 3.42 0.78
N VAL A 129 6.20 3.66 -0.49
CA VAL A 129 5.26 3.89 -1.59
C VAL A 129 5.81 3.12 -2.80
N ASP A 130 5.21 1.98 -3.14
CA ASP A 130 5.46 1.05 -4.27
C ASP A 130 6.87 0.44 -4.38
N THR A 131 7.91 1.26 -4.25
CA THR A 131 9.31 0.90 -4.49
C THR A 131 9.91 0.01 -3.39
N GLY A 132 9.27 -0.02 -2.22
CA GLY A 132 9.68 -0.75 -1.03
C GLY A 132 9.59 -2.28 -1.17
N PRO A 133 10.40 -3.05 -0.44
CA PRO A 133 10.18 -4.49 -0.31
C PRO A 133 9.10 -4.72 0.76
N VAL A 134 7.86 -4.33 0.50
CA VAL A 134 6.70 -4.55 1.38
C VAL A 134 5.58 -5.19 0.59
N LEU A 135 4.86 -6.13 1.21
CA LEU A 135 3.62 -6.68 0.66
C LEU A 135 2.45 -5.72 0.90
N GLU A 136 2.49 -4.56 0.23
CA GLU A 136 1.56 -3.43 0.42
C GLU A 136 0.10 -3.86 0.35
N ARG A 137 -0.27 -4.59 -0.71
CA ARG A 137 -1.64 -5.06 -0.92
C ARG A 137 -2.08 -6.05 0.17
N ASP A 138 -1.21 -6.95 0.60
CA ASP A 138 -1.52 -7.95 1.62
C ASP A 138 -1.73 -7.31 3.00
N PHE A 139 -0.88 -6.35 3.38
CA PHE A 139 -1.07 -5.59 4.61
C PHE A 139 -2.32 -4.71 4.55
N ALA A 140 -2.58 -4.04 3.44
CA ALA A 140 -3.79 -3.26 3.25
C ALA A 140 -5.07 -4.11 3.29
N ALA A 141 -5.04 -5.34 2.75
CA ALA A 141 -6.14 -6.30 2.87
C ALA A 141 -6.36 -6.72 4.33
N LEU A 142 -5.28 -7.08 5.03
CA LEU A 142 -5.32 -7.48 6.44
C LEU A 142 -5.84 -6.35 7.33
N ALA A 143 -5.45 -5.11 7.04
CA ALA A 143 -5.93 -3.91 7.73
C ALA A 143 -7.39 -3.54 7.37
N GLY A 144 -8.03 -4.25 6.43
CA GLY A 144 -9.41 -4.01 6.05
C GLY A 144 -9.63 -2.83 5.11
N ALA A 145 -8.60 -2.42 4.36
CA ALA A 145 -8.75 -1.46 3.26
C ALA A 145 -9.54 -2.06 2.09
N GLY A 146 -9.46 -3.37 1.89
CA GLY A 146 -10.13 -4.06 0.79
C GLY A 146 -9.95 -5.57 0.83
N TRP A 147 -10.27 -6.22 -0.29
CA TRP A 147 -10.01 -7.65 -0.52
C TRP A 147 -9.27 -7.84 -1.85
N HIS A 148 -8.49 -8.91 -1.97
CA HIS A 148 -7.83 -9.25 -3.23
C HIS A 148 -8.87 -9.72 -4.25
N GLY A 149 -8.99 -9.00 -5.35
CA GLY A 149 -9.82 -9.39 -6.47
C GLY A 149 -9.19 -10.51 -7.29
N LYS A 150 -10.02 -11.27 -8.03
CA LYS A 150 -9.55 -12.22 -9.06
C LYS A 150 -8.69 -11.55 -10.15
N SER A 151 -8.81 -10.22 -10.30
CA SER A 151 -7.98 -9.37 -11.15
C SER A 151 -6.58 -9.08 -10.57
N THR A 152 -6.23 -9.63 -9.41
CA THR A 152 -5.02 -9.35 -8.61
C THR A 152 -4.94 -7.96 -7.97
N MET A 153 -5.92 -7.09 -8.24
CA MET A 153 -6.04 -5.78 -7.61
C MET A 153 -6.63 -5.88 -6.20
N LEU A 154 -6.23 -4.99 -5.30
CA LEU A 154 -6.96 -4.77 -4.06
C LEU A 154 -8.22 -3.94 -4.37
N ILE A 155 -9.38 -4.39 -3.91
CA ILE A 155 -10.66 -3.72 -4.15
C ILE A 155 -11.14 -3.11 -2.84
N HIS A 156 -11.22 -1.79 -2.80
CA HIS A 156 -11.74 -1.03 -1.67
C HIS A 156 -13.27 -0.82 -1.85
N PRO A 157 -14.10 -0.98 -0.81
CA PRO A 157 -15.57 -0.93 -0.93
C PRO A 157 -16.12 0.40 -1.45
N ARG A 158 -15.47 1.53 -1.12
CA ARG A 158 -15.82 2.88 -1.62
C ARG A 158 -14.99 3.34 -2.83
N LEU A 159 -13.65 3.19 -2.77
CA LEU A 159 -12.73 3.69 -3.81
C LEU A 159 -12.62 2.77 -5.05
N GLY A 160 -13.21 1.57 -5.04
CA GLY A 160 -13.02 0.58 -6.10
C GLY A 160 -11.56 0.15 -6.16
N THR A 161 -10.95 0.17 -7.34
CA THR A 161 -9.51 -0.08 -7.56
C THR A 161 -8.73 1.20 -7.86
N TRP A 162 -9.35 2.38 -7.68
CA TRP A 162 -8.81 3.67 -8.09
C TRP A 162 -8.07 4.38 -6.95
N PHE A 163 -7.13 3.69 -6.33
CA PHE A 163 -6.31 4.26 -5.27
C PHE A 163 -4.86 3.77 -5.35
N PHE A 164 -3.94 4.64 -4.93
CA PHE A 164 -2.57 4.28 -4.62
C PHE A 164 -2.46 3.81 -3.17
N LEU A 165 -1.44 3.01 -2.88
CA LEU A 165 -1.13 2.53 -1.54
C LEU A 165 0.14 3.20 -1.01
N ALA A 166 0.20 3.29 0.30
CA ALA A 166 1.39 3.63 1.06
C ALA A 166 1.34 2.93 2.42
N GLU A 167 2.50 2.54 2.93
CA GLU A 167 2.63 1.75 4.13
C GLU A 167 3.62 2.39 5.07
N LEU A 168 3.23 2.45 6.33
CA LEU A 168 4.08 2.93 7.40
C LEU A 168 4.15 1.83 8.47
N LEU A 169 5.26 1.10 8.46
CA LEU A 169 5.60 0.17 9.54
C LEU A 169 5.97 1.00 10.76
N THR A 170 5.50 0.60 11.95
CA THR A 170 5.74 1.37 13.17
C THR A 170 5.98 0.47 14.37
N THR A 171 6.86 0.92 15.27
CA THR A 171 7.08 0.29 16.58
C THR A 171 5.95 0.56 17.58
N LEU A 172 5.01 1.44 17.23
CA LEU A 172 3.85 1.74 18.07
C LEU A 172 2.89 0.54 18.09
N ALA A 173 2.50 0.13 19.29
CA ALA A 173 1.43 -0.86 19.50
C ALA A 173 0.06 -0.20 19.25
N LEU A 174 -0.50 -0.42 18.05
CA LEU A 174 -1.79 0.14 17.65
C LEU A 174 -2.85 -0.96 17.57
N THR A 175 -4.11 -0.61 17.88
CA THR A 175 -5.23 -1.55 17.76
C THR A 175 -5.55 -1.80 16.28
N PRO A 176 -5.52 -3.07 15.81
CA PRO A 176 -5.84 -3.40 14.42
C PRO A 176 -7.31 -3.14 14.06
N ASP A 177 -7.53 -2.76 12.80
CA ASP A 177 -8.83 -2.82 12.15
C ASP A 177 -9.16 -4.26 11.72
N ALA A 178 -10.44 -4.52 11.44
CA ALA A 178 -10.90 -5.82 10.94
C ALA A 178 -10.78 -5.92 9.42
N ALA A 179 -10.23 -7.04 8.94
CA ALA A 179 -10.17 -7.37 7.51
C ALA A 179 -11.56 -7.41 6.86
N GLN A 180 -11.63 -7.13 5.55
CA GLN A 180 -12.86 -7.24 4.78
C GLN A 180 -13.05 -8.68 4.28
N PRO A 181 -14.29 -9.19 4.18
CA PRO A 181 -14.55 -10.45 3.51
C PRO A 181 -14.32 -10.31 1.99
N ASP A 182 -13.97 -11.43 1.34
CA ASP A 182 -13.98 -11.54 -0.12
C ASP A 182 -15.41 -11.30 -0.66
N ARG A 183 -15.50 -10.61 -1.79
CA ARG A 183 -16.76 -10.29 -2.50
C ARG A 183 -16.73 -10.57 -4.00
N CYS A 184 -15.78 -11.38 -4.48
CA CYS A 184 -15.63 -11.72 -5.89
C CYS A 184 -16.60 -12.79 -6.43
N GLY A 185 -17.53 -13.28 -5.61
CA GLY A 185 -18.58 -14.23 -6.00
C GLY A 185 -18.86 -15.26 -4.93
#